data_AF-A0A9E2UC27-F1
#
_entry.id   AF-A0A9E2UC27-F1
#
_cell.length_a   1.000
_cell.length_b   1.000
_cell.length_c   1.000
_cell.angle_alpha   90.00
_cell.angle_beta   90.00
_cell.angle_gamma   90.00
#
_symmetry.space_group_name_H-M   'P 1'
#
loop_
_entity.id
_entity.type
_entity.pdbx_description
1 polymer ?
#
loop_
_entity_poly.entity_id
_entity_poly.type
_entity_poly.pdbx_seq_one_letter_code
_entity_poly.pdbx_strand_id
1 'polypeptide(L)' 'ELLGEPPFLGRMPVFFGDDITDEDGFAVVDGAGGISVHVGSCATTTARYRVASVSEVLLWLASGLQADTRPAPTAHRA' A
#
# COMPACT_ATOMS: atom_id res chain seq x y z
N GLU A 1 -14.29 -9.15 2.88
CA GLU A 1 -12.81 -9.08 2.96
C GLU A 1 -12.41 -7.83 2.18
N LEU A 2 -11.66 -6.90 2.75
CA LEU A 2 -11.58 -5.50 2.28
C LEU A 2 -11.25 -5.36 0.77
N LEU A 3 -10.33 -6.19 0.26
CA LEU A 3 -9.89 -6.15 -1.15
C LEU A 3 -10.95 -6.65 -2.14
N GLY A 4 -11.93 -7.43 -1.68
CA GLY A 4 -13.03 -7.95 -2.48
C GLY A 4 -14.21 -6.99 -2.61
N GLU A 5 -14.16 -5.82 -1.97
CA GLU A 5 -15.27 -4.87 -1.88
C GLU A 5 -14.94 -3.55 -2.59
N PRO A 6 -15.90 -2.88 -3.26
CA PRO A 6 -15.68 -1.51 -3.74
C PRO A 6 -15.32 -0.57 -2.57
N PRO A 7 -14.41 0.40 -2.76
CA PRO A 7 -13.73 0.79 -4.01
C PRO A 7 -12.41 0.04 -4.29
N PHE A 8 -12.07 -0.99 -3.51
CA PHE A 8 -10.79 -1.70 -3.59
C PHE A 8 -10.80 -2.84 -4.62
N LEU A 9 -11.98 -3.40 -4.90
CA LEU A 9 -12.15 -4.49 -5.86
C LEU A 9 -11.49 -4.19 -7.22
N GLY A 10 -10.59 -5.09 -7.63
CA GLY A 10 -9.87 -5.02 -8.90
C GLY A 10 -8.68 -4.05 -8.93
N ARG A 11 -8.35 -3.37 -7.83
CA ARG A 11 -7.14 -2.55 -7.71
C ARG A 11 -5.96 -3.38 -7.22
N MET A 12 -4.75 -2.95 -7.56
CA MET A 12 -3.53 -3.51 -6.98
C MET A 12 -3.36 -3.01 -5.55
N PRO A 13 -3.34 -3.90 -4.53
CA PRO A 13 -3.12 -3.48 -3.16
C PRO A 13 -1.66 -3.09 -2.93
N VAL A 14 -1.46 -1.98 -2.24
CA VAL A 14 -0.16 -1.52 -1.74
C VAL A 14 -0.31 -1.25 -0.25
N PHE A 15 0.53 -1.86 0.57
CA PHE A 15 0.43 -1.78 2.03
C PHE A 15 1.79 -1.48 2.65
N PHE A 16 1.81 -0.46 3.50
CA PHE A 16 2.97 -0.02 4.27
C PHE A 16 2.69 -0.26 5.75
N GLY A 17 3.60 -0.92 6.45
CA GLY A 17 3.50 -1.21 7.88
C GLY A 17 4.86 -1.24 8.57
N ASP A 18 4.92 -1.07 9.88
CA ASP A 18 6.16 -0.94 10.67
C ASP A 18 6.30 -1.97 11.81
N ASP A 19 5.22 -2.65 12.19
CA ASP A 19 5.22 -3.56 13.34
C ASP A 19 4.82 -5.01 13.01
N ILE A 20 4.75 -5.85 14.06
CA ILE A 20 4.43 -7.27 13.92
C ILE A 20 2.97 -7.50 13.49
N THR A 21 2.06 -6.58 13.82
CA THR A 21 0.65 -6.69 13.44
C THR A 21 0.44 -6.50 11.94
N ASP A 22 1.33 -5.77 11.29
CA ASP A 22 1.31 -5.54 9.85
C ASP A 22 1.72 -6.77 9.03
N GLU A 23 2.36 -7.78 9.64
CA GLU A 23 2.85 -8.98 8.96
C GLU A 23 1.71 -9.81 8.37
N ASP A 24 0.57 -9.92 9.06
CA ASP A 24 -0.63 -10.57 8.52
C ASP A 24 -1.17 -9.81 7.29
N GLY A 25 -1.07 -8.47 7.32
CA GLY A 25 -1.42 -7.60 6.20
C GLY A 25 -0.51 -7.81 4.99
N PHE A 26 0.81 -7.96 5.21
CA PHE A 26 1.75 -8.27 4.15
C PHE A 26 1.41 -9.59 3.46
N ALA A 27 1.09 -10.64 4.21
CA ALA A 27 0.72 -11.93 3.64
C ALA A 27 -0.54 -11.86 2.75
N VAL A 28 -1.56 -11.12 3.19
CA VAL A 28 -2.80 -10.91 2.41
C VAL A 28 -2.51 -10.17 1.11
N VAL A 29 -1.73 -9.09 1.18
CA VAL A 29 -1.38 -8.26 0.02
C VAL A 29 -0.52 -9.02 -0.97
N ASP A 30 0.46 -9.76 -0.48
CA ASP A 30 1.34 -10.60 -1.27
C ASP A 30 0.58 -11.73 -1.98
N GLY A 31 -0.36 -12.36 -1.29
CA GLY A 31 -1.25 -13.39 -1.84
C GLY A 31 -2.18 -12.85 -2.92
N ALA A 32 -2.58 -11.59 -2.82
CA ALA A 32 -3.33 -10.86 -3.85
C ALA A 32 -2.46 -10.34 -5.01
N GLY A 33 -1.15 -10.64 -5.02
CA GLY A 33 -0.21 -10.17 -6.05
C GLY A 33 0.15 -8.68 -5.94
N GLY A 34 -0.07 -8.07 -4.76
CA GLY A 34 0.22 -6.67 -4.49
C GLY A 34 1.66 -6.41 -4.01
N ILE A 35 1.80 -5.27 -3.34
CA ILE A 35 3.08 -4.75 -2.85
C ILE A 35 3.01 -4.52 -1.33
N SER A 36 3.77 -5.32 -0.59
CA SER A 36 4.02 -5.13 0.85
C SER A 36 5.34 -4.38 1.07
N VAL A 37 5.31 -3.37 1.95
CA VAL A 37 6.48 -2.55 2.27
C VAL A 37 6.61 -2.40 3.78
N HIS A 38 7.74 -2.83 4.35
CA HIS A 38 8.06 -2.55 5.74
C HIS A 38 8.70 -1.17 5.89
N VAL A 39 8.29 -0.43 6.92
CA VAL A 39 8.81 0.91 7.25
C VAL A 39 9.72 0.81 8.47
N GLY A 40 10.98 1.21 8.30
CA GLY A 40 11.97 1.19 9.37
C GLY A 40 12.94 0.02 9.26
N SER A 41 13.61 -0.29 10.38
CA SER A 41 14.81 -1.14 10.41
C SER A 41 14.62 -2.48 11.12
N CYS A 42 13.39 -2.91 11.42
CA CYS A 42 13.15 -4.19 12.08
C CYS A 42 13.83 -5.33 11.30
N ALA A 43 14.65 -6.13 11.99
CA ALA A 43 15.47 -7.16 11.34
C ALA A 43 14.64 -8.28 10.68
N THR A 44 13.41 -8.49 11.13
CA THR A 44 12.53 -9.56 10.66
C THR A 44 11.24 -8.96 10.11
N THR A 45 10.95 -9.24 8.84
CA THR A 45 9.67 -8.92 8.20
C THR A 45 9.45 -9.84 7.01
N THR A 46 8.19 -10.13 6.68
CA THR A 46 7.78 -10.84 5.47
C THR A 46 7.49 -9.90 4.30
N ALA A 47 7.48 -8.58 4.52
CA ALA A 47 7.29 -7.60 3.45
C ALA A 47 8.34 -7.75 2.35
N ARG A 48 7.92 -7.62 1.08
CA ARG A 48 8.80 -7.76 -0.09
C ARG A 48 9.76 -6.59 -0.26
N TYR A 49 9.36 -5.41 0.19
CA TYR A 49 10.14 -4.19 0.08
C TYR A 49 10.32 -3.54 1.45
N ARG A 50 11.27 -2.60 1.50
CA ARG A 50 11.55 -1.83 2.70
C ARG A 50 11.86 -0.39 2.34
N VAL A 51 11.42 0.51 3.21
CA VAL A 51 11.86 1.90 3.27
C VAL A 51 12.42 2.20 4.65
N ALA A 52 13.38 3.11 4.75
CA ALA A 52 14.12 3.32 5.99
C ALA A 52 13.32 4.14 7.02
N SER A 53 12.34 4.92 6.58
CA SER A 53 11.59 5.83 7.45
C SER A 53 10.22 6.22 6.91
N VAL A 54 9.38 6.75 7.80
CA VAL A 54 8.10 7.37 7.44
C VAL A 54 8.29 8.51 6.43
N SER A 55 9.38 9.28 6.52
CA SER A 55 9.67 10.37 5.59
C SER A 55 9.82 9.88 4.15
N GLU A 56 10.40 8.70 3.94
CA GLU A 56 10.51 8.10 2.59
C GLU A 56 9.14 7.67 2.05
N VAL A 57 8.25 7.14 2.90
CA VAL A 57 6.86 6.85 2.52
C VAL A 57 6.14 8.12 2.06
N LEU A 58 6.28 9.20 2.81
CA LEU A 58 5.64 10.48 2.49
C LEU A 58 6.18 11.06 1.17
N LEU A 59 7.49 10.97 0.92
CA LEU A 59 8.09 11.38 -0.34
C LEU A 59 7.59 10.53 -1.51
N TRP A 60 7.46 9.22 -1.32
CA TRP A 60 6.91 8.32 -2.32
C TRP A 60 5.44 8.66 -2.65
N LEU A 61 4.59 8.86 -1.65
CA LEU A 61 3.19 9.27 -1.83
C LEU A 61 3.09 10.61 -2.57
N ALA A 62 3.90 11.60 -2.18
CA ALA A 62 3.94 12.91 -2.83
C ALA A 62 4.37 12.81 -4.30
N SER A 63 5.31 11.93 -4.63
CA SER A 63 5.76 11.72 -6.01
C SER A 63 4.64 11.15 -6.90
N GLY A 64 3.83 10.25 -6.37
CA GLY A 64 2.68 9.68 -7.09
C GLY A 64 1.59 10.71 -7.37
N LEU A 65 1.41 11.67 -6.46
CA LEU A 65 0.43 12.75 -6.62
C LEU A 65 0.82 13.75 -7.72
N GLN A 66 2.12 13.94 -7.98
CA GLN A 66 2.59 14.79 -9.08
C GLN A 66 2.51 14.11 -10.45
N ALA A 67 2.45 12.77 -10.47
CA ALA A 67 2.35 12.00 -11.71
C ALA A 67 0.91 11.89 -12.24
N ASP A 68 -0.12 12.09 -11.39
CA ASP A 68 -1.52 11.96 -11.79
C ASP A 68 -2.08 13.28 -12.34
N THR A 69 -1.97 13.46 -13.66
CA THR A 69 -2.59 14.57 -14.41
C THR A 69 -3.97 14.20 -14.98
N ARG A 70 -4.53 13.04 -14.62
CA ARG A 70 -5.86 12.62 -15.11
C ARG A 70 -6.97 13.35 -14.34
N PRO A 71 -8.04 13.79 -15.02
CA PRO A 71 -9.19 14.37 -14.34
C PRO A 71 -9.81 13.34 -13.39
N ALA A 72 -10.18 13.78 -12.19
CA ALA A 72 -10.81 12.93 -11.19
C ALA A 72 -12.03 12.20 -11.77
N PRO A 73 -12.19 10.88 -11.52
CA PRO A 73 -13.37 10.16 -11.99
C PRO A 73 -14.61 10.79 -11.35
N THR A 74 -15.58 11.19 -12.18
CA THR A 74 -16.89 11.67 -11.72
C THR A 74 -17.49 10.64 -10.79
N ALA A 75 -17.74 11.03 -9.55
CA ALA A 75 -18.37 10.19 -8.55
C ALA A 75 -19.67 9.61 -9.12
N HIS A 76 -19.73 8.27 -9.24
CA HIS A 76 -20.99 7.58 -9.48
C HIS A 76 -21.85 7.77 -8.22
N ARG A 77 -22.76 8.75 -8.25
CA ARG A 77 -23.87 8.81 -7.29
C ARG A 77 -24.79 7.62 -7.57
N ALA A 78 -24.99 6.79 -6.55
CA ALA A 78 -26.18 5.96 -6.42
C ALA A 78 -27.39 6.84 -6.06
#